data_AF-A0A2K8V8C2-F1
#
_entry.id   AF-A0A2K8V8C2-F1
#
_cell.length_a   1.000
_cell.length_b   1.000
_cell.length_c   1.000
_cell.angle_alpha   90.00
_cell.angle_beta   90.00
_cell.angle_gamma   90.00
#
_symmetry.space_group_name_H-M   'P 1'
#
loop_
_entity.id
_entity.type
_entity.pdbx_description
1 polymer ?
#
loop_
_entity_poly.entity_id
_entity_poly.type
_entity_poly.pdbx_seq_one_letter_code
_entity_poly.pdbx_strand_id
1 'polypeptide(L)'
;MKKGFELLRSRSISDQVNLINLEKKYNLEIPPIYKIFAKNFLLRNNSLSYETYIHPDHNDERYLTYYSYTLKPEIDFTGFNSIEDSMLFAKEIEQKDDIDYLTVGYCTIGGILLGLKGEHKDKTYYYDPDEYPQTHIELTNDIFDFVRGLEEILLSENELPKIKFSQLYKTWGTHSWLVKKIDN
;
A
#
# COMPACT_ATOMS: atom_id res chain seq x y z
N MET A 1 5.99 0.91 -16.71
CA MET A 1 5.09 1.23 -15.59
C MET A 1 4.36 -0.04 -15.26
N LYS A 2 4.59 -0.55 -14.06
CA LYS A 2 3.91 -1.74 -13.55
C LYS A 2 2.46 -1.38 -13.20
N LYS A 3 1.54 -2.34 -13.29
CA LYS A 3 0.13 -2.14 -12.93
C LYS A 3 -0.42 -3.33 -12.17
N GLY A 4 -1.44 -3.09 -11.35
CA GLY A 4 -2.20 -4.16 -10.71
C GLY A 4 -1.33 -5.09 -9.85
N PHE A 5 -1.41 -6.38 -10.11
CA PHE A 5 -0.67 -7.40 -9.36
C PHE A 5 0.84 -7.37 -9.57
N GLU A 6 1.33 -6.76 -10.65
CA GLU A 6 2.78 -6.61 -10.88
C GLU A 6 3.45 -5.72 -9.82
N LEU A 7 2.65 -4.92 -9.09
CA LEU A 7 3.11 -4.07 -8.01
C LEU A 7 3.41 -4.86 -6.74
N LEU A 8 2.70 -5.97 -6.55
CA LEU A 8 2.71 -6.72 -5.29
C LEU A 8 3.86 -7.69 -5.23
N ARG A 9 4.40 -7.88 -4.02
CA ARG A 9 5.34 -8.96 -3.75
C ARG A 9 4.61 -10.17 -3.19
N SER A 10 4.79 -11.32 -3.83
CA SER A 10 4.22 -12.59 -3.35
C SER A 10 4.94 -13.08 -2.09
N ARG A 11 4.21 -13.78 -1.23
CA ARG A 11 4.79 -14.53 -0.12
C ARG A 11 5.48 -15.79 -0.63
N SER A 12 6.49 -16.23 0.09
CA SER A 12 7.04 -17.57 -0.09
C SER A 12 6.16 -18.59 0.61
N ILE A 13 6.24 -19.85 0.18
CA ILE A 13 5.49 -20.97 0.80
C ILE A 13 5.78 -21.11 2.30
N SER A 14 6.99 -20.76 2.73
CA SER A 14 7.43 -20.81 4.13
C SER A 14 6.93 -19.64 4.98
N ASP A 15 6.47 -18.55 4.38
CA ASP A 15 6.02 -17.35 5.08
C ASP A 15 4.50 -17.39 5.31
N GLN A 16 4.07 -18.21 6.27
CA GLN A 16 2.66 -18.40 6.58
C GLN A 16 2.16 -17.44 7.65
N VAL A 17 1.07 -16.73 7.35
CA VAL A 17 0.34 -15.91 8.32
C VAL A 17 -0.70 -16.75 9.04
N ASN A 18 -0.62 -16.81 10.37
CA ASN A 18 -1.61 -17.51 11.18
C ASN A 18 -2.84 -16.63 11.46
N LEU A 19 -3.68 -16.46 10.44
CA LEU A 19 -4.87 -15.62 10.52
C LEU A 19 -5.84 -16.09 11.61
N ILE A 20 -5.96 -17.41 11.86
CA ILE A 20 -6.86 -17.96 12.88
C ILE A 20 -6.48 -17.45 14.28
N ASN A 21 -5.19 -17.44 14.60
CA ASN A 21 -4.72 -16.94 15.89
C ASN A 21 -4.95 -15.43 16.02
N LEU A 22 -4.80 -14.67 14.93
CA LEU A 22 -5.06 -13.24 14.91
C LEU A 22 -6.54 -12.93 15.12
N GLU A 23 -7.43 -13.59 14.38
CA GLU A 23 -8.88 -13.47 14.55
C GLU A 23 -9.32 -13.75 15.98
N LYS A 24 -8.79 -14.82 16.61
CA LYS A 24 -9.05 -15.14 18.02
C LYS A 24 -8.51 -14.09 18.97
N LYS A 25 -7.28 -13.61 18.74
CA LYS A 25 -6.61 -12.63 19.60
C LYS A 25 -7.38 -11.30 19.64
N TYR A 26 -7.88 -10.86 18.49
CA TYR A 26 -8.56 -9.56 18.35
C TYR A 26 -10.09 -9.67 18.40
N ASN A 27 -10.63 -10.89 18.53
CA ASN A 27 -12.07 -11.20 18.49
C ASN A 27 -12.75 -10.61 17.25
N LEU A 28 -12.18 -10.88 16.07
CA LEU A 28 -12.61 -10.32 14.80
C LEU A 28 -12.61 -11.38 13.70
N GLU A 29 -13.57 -11.31 12.78
CA GLU A 29 -13.62 -12.17 11.59
C GLU A 29 -13.11 -11.40 10.36
N ILE A 30 -12.00 -11.86 9.80
CA ILE A 30 -11.44 -11.34 8.56
C ILE A 30 -12.22 -11.93 7.37
N PRO A 31 -12.66 -11.11 6.41
CA PRO A 31 -13.39 -11.58 5.24
C PRO A 31 -12.61 -12.62 4.40
N PRO A 32 -13.27 -13.65 3.84
CA PRO A 32 -12.61 -14.73 3.11
C PRO A 32 -11.73 -14.28 1.95
N ILE A 33 -12.16 -13.27 1.18
CA ILE A 33 -11.40 -12.78 0.02
C ILE A 33 -10.09 -12.14 0.50
N TYR A 34 -10.16 -11.33 1.55
CA TYR A 34 -8.96 -10.73 2.14
C TYR A 34 -8.04 -11.76 2.80
N LYS A 35 -8.57 -12.85 3.37
CA LYS A 35 -7.74 -13.98 3.85
C LYS A 35 -6.94 -14.60 2.72
N ILE A 36 -7.52 -14.76 1.53
CA ILE A 36 -6.79 -15.27 0.35
C ILE A 36 -5.71 -14.27 -0.03
N PHE A 37 -6.03 -12.97 -0.10
CA PHE A 37 -5.07 -11.92 -0.40
C PHE A 37 -3.86 -11.94 0.57
N ALA A 38 -4.11 -11.89 1.87
CA ALA A 38 -3.09 -11.84 2.90
C ALA A 38 -2.17 -13.07 2.95
N LYS A 39 -2.66 -14.23 2.49
CA LYS A 39 -1.88 -15.48 2.38
C LYS A 39 -0.96 -15.50 1.15
N ASN A 40 -1.31 -14.79 0.09
CA ASN A 40 -0.56 -14.83 -1.17
C ASN A 40 0.41 -13.66 -1.32
N PHE A 41 0.14 -12.50 -0.70
CA PHE A 41 0.94 -11.29 -0.84
C PHE A 41 1.54 -10.83 0.48
N LEU A 42 2.76 -10.29 0.39
CA LEU A 42 3.41 -9.62 1.52
C LEU A 42 2.59 -8.41 1.92
N LEU A 43 2.41 -8.25 3.22
CA LEU A 43 1.83 -7.08 3.86
C LEU A 43 2.94 -6.41 4.68
N ARG A 44 2.87 -5.08 4.92
CA ARG A 44 3.89 -4.19 5.53
C ARG A 44 4.72 -3.40 4.49
N ASN A 45 5.77 -2.73 4.96
CA ASN A 45 6.67 -1.81 4.25
C ASN A 45 7.30 -2.37 2.95
N ASN A 46 7.24 -3.68 2.72
CA ASN A 46 7.77 -4.35 1.53
C ASN A 46 6.66 -5.02 0.70
N SER A 47 5.41 -4.58 0.85
CA SER A 47 4.27 -5.11 0.10
C SER A 47 4.29 -4.71 -1.38
N LEU A 48 4.86 -3.55 -1.69
CA LEU A 48 4.95 -2.98 -3.04
C LEU A 48 6.39 -2.85 -3.52
N SER A 49 6.61 -2.92 -4.84
CA SER A 49 7.94 -2.90 -5.47
C SER A 49 8.28 -1.57 -6.14
N TYR A 50 8.61 -0.56 -5.33
CA TYR A 50 9.01 0.77 -5.80
C TYR A 50 10.30 0.77 -6.61
N GLU A 51 10.41 1.72 -7.55
CA GLU A 51 11.70 2.11 -8.10
C GLU A 51 12.30 3.22 -7.23
N THR A 52 13.56 3.04 -6.83
CA THR A 52 14.28 3.96 -5.95
C THR A 52 15.64 4.32 -6.53
N TYR A 53 16.26 5.41 -6.09
CA TYR A 53 17.64 5.76 -6.42
C TYR A 53 18.45 6.16 -5.19
N ILE A 54 19.77 6.02 -5.25
CA ILE A 54 20.68 6.50 -4.20
C ILE A 54 21.10 7.94 -4.51
N HIS A 55 20.78 8.87 -3.63
CA HIS A 55 21.14 10.28 -3.80
C HIS A 55 22.66 10.47 -3.65
N PRO A 56 23.36 11.09 -4.61
CA PRO A 56 24.83 11.14 -4.62
C PRO A 56 25.41 11.98 -3.46
N ASP A 57 24.70 13.02 -3.02
CA ASP A 57 25.19 13.92 -1.97
C ASP A 57 24.85 13.46 -0.55
N HIS A 58 23.76 12.71 -0.38
CA HIS A 58 23.24 12.30 0.93
C HIS A 58 23.49 10.82 1.21
N ASN A 59 23.78 10.02 0.17
CA ASN A 59 23.95 8.58 0.23
C ASN A 59 22.75 7.86 0.89
N ASP A 60 21.55 8.38 0.65
CA ASP A 60 20.27 7.81 1.09
C ASP A 60 19.45 7.31 -0.11
N GLU A 61 18.56 6.35 0.14
CA GLU A 61 17.63 5.85 -0.87
C GLU A 61 16.39 6.74 -0.94
N ARG A 62 15.97 7.09 -2.16
CA ARG A 62 14.80 7.93 -2.43
C ARG A 62 13.92 7.31 -3.50
N TYR A 63 12.63 7.57 -3.44
CA TYR A 63 11.68 7.06 -4.43
C TYR A 63 11.81 7.77 -5.78
N LEU A 64 11.69 7.00 -6.87
CA LEU A 64 11.45 7.47 -8.24
C LEU A 64 9.99 7.29 -8.64
N THR A 65 9.32 6.32 -8.04
CA THR A 65 7.92 6.01 -8.32
C THR A 65 7.07 6.07 -7.06
N TYR A 66 5.79 6.35 -7.24
CA TYR A 66 4.74 6.19 -6.25
C TYR A 66 3.57 5.43 -6.88
N TYR A 67 2.57 5.05 -6.07
CA TYR A 67 1.38 4.37 -6.60
C TYR A 67 0.16 5.24 -6.43
N SER A 68 -0.65 5.29 -7.48
CA SER A 68 -1.89 6.05 -7.50
C SER A 68 -3.05 5.12 -7.85
N TYR A 69 -4.18 5.32 -7.19
CA TYR A 69 -5.45 4.70 -7.56
C TYR A 69 -6.27 5.71 -8.38
N THR A 70 -6.61 5.34 -9.61
CA THR A 70 -7.01 6.28 -10.68
C THR A 70 -8.43 6.85 -10.58
N LEU A 71 -9.22 6.48 -9.56
CA LEU A 71 -10.51 7.13 -9.32
C LEU A 71 -10.33 8.52 -8.71
N LYS A 72 -11.39 9.35 -8.73
CA LYS A 72 -11.42 10.64 -8.02
C LYS A 72 -12.01 10.47 -6.62
N PRO A 73 -11.39 11.03 -5.56
CA PRO A 73 -10.11 11.73 -5.56
C PRO A 73 -8.96 10.77 -5.90
N GLU A 74 -7.90 11.30 -6.53
CA GLU A 74 -6.69 10.53 -6.77
C GLU A 74 -6.09 10.12 -5.42
N ILE A 75 -5.81 8.83 -5.23
CA ILE A 75 -5.31 8.31 -3.96
C ILE A 75 -3.88 7.87 -4.14
N ASP A 76 -2.95 8.60 -3.51
CA ASP A 76 -1.55 8.21 -3.40
C ASP A 76 -1.42 7.08 -2.37
N PHE A 77 -1.30 5.86 -2.89
CA PHE A 77 -1.23 4.64 -2.10
C PHE A 77 0.22 4.27 -1.77
N THR A 78 0.51 4.08 -0.49
CA THR A 78 1.89 3.89 0.01
C THR A 78 2.15 2.48 0.51
N GLY A 79 1.11 1.64 0.63
CA GLY A 79 1.27 0.21 0.90
C GLY A 79 0.20 -0.39 1.81
N PHE A 80 0.34 -1.69 2.04
CA PHE A 80 -0.55 -2.45 2.91
C PHE A 80 -0.02 -2.51 4.35
N ASN A 81 -0.93 -2.34 5.31
CA ASN A 81 -0.65 -2.58 6.72
C ASN A 81 -0.48 -4.08 6.98
N SER A 82 0.25 -4.43 8.03
CA SER A 82 0.15 -5.79 8.55
C SER A 82 -1.24 -6.06 9.07
N ILE A 83 -1.64 -7.34 9.17
CA ILE A 83 -2.92 -7.69 9.78
C ILE A 83 -2.97 -7.21 11.23
N GLU A 84 -1.87 -7.30 11.97
CA GLU A 84 -1.80 -6.81 13.35
C GLU A 84 -2.00 -5.30 13.44
N ASP A 85 -1.32 -4.52 12.60
CA ASP A 85 -1.41 -3.07 12.57
C ASP A 85 -2.80 -2.63 12.10
N SER A 86 -3.36 -3.29 11.08
CA SER A 86 -4.72 -3.05 10.62
C SER A 86 -5.75 -3.17 11.74
N MET A 87 -5.61 -4.17 12.61
CA MET A 87 -6.52 -4.39 13.74
C MET A 87 -6.35 -3.33 14.83
N LEU A 88 -5.12 -2.85 15.05
CA LEU A 88 -4.83 -1.79 16.01
C LEU A 88 -5.41 -0.45 15.52
N PHE A 89 -5.09 -0.07 14.28
CA PHE A 89 -5.55 1.19 13.69
C PHE A 89 -7.07 1.23 13.52
N ALA A 90 -7.70 0.13 13.14
CA ALA A 90 -9.16 0.11 13.01
C ALA A 90 -9.88 0.44 14.32
N LYS A 91 -9.38 -0.06 15.47
CA LYS A 91 -9.94 0.27 16.78
C LYS A 91 -9.71 1.73 17.17
N GLU A 92 -8.55 2.28 16.84
CA GLU A 92 -8.23 3.69 17.10
C GLU A 92 -9.09 4.63 16.26
N ILE A 93 -9.27 4.30 14.98
CA ILE A 93 -10.05 5.08 14.02
C ILE A 93 -11.54 5.02 14.37
N GLU A 94 -12.10 3.81 14.51
CA GLU A 94 -13.54 3.67 14.77
C GLU A 94 -13.95 3.96 16.22
N GLN A 95 -12.98 4.03 17.14
CA GLN A 95 -13.21 4.30 18.57
C GLN A 95 -14.26 3.38 19.21
N LYS A 96 -14.37 2.14 18.74
CA LYS A 96 -15.28 1.12 19.25
C LYS A 96 -14.66 -0.27 19.19
N ASP A 97 -15.17 -1.17 20.04
CA ASP A 97 -14.72 -2.57 20.08
C ASP A 97 -15.25 -3.38 18.90
N ASP A 98 -16.50 -3.13 18.50
CA ASP A 98 -17.15 -3.82 17.38
C ASP A 98 -16.97 -3.04 16.07
N ILE A 99 -15.76 -3.16 15.50
CA ILE A 99 -15.38 -2.45 14.28
C ILE A 99 -16.10 -3.00 13.04
N ASP A 100 -16.47 -2.11 12.12
CA ASP A 100 -17.12 -2.45 10.86
C ASP A 100 -16.15 -2.53 9.69
N TYR A 101 -14.99 -1.89 9.84
CA TYR A 101 -13.96 -1.73 8.83
C TYR A 101 -12.59 -2.08 9.40
N LEU A 102 -11.71 -2.53 8.50
CA LEU A 102 -10.33 -2.83 8.81
C LEU A 102 -9.41 -1.92 7.98
N THR A 103 -8.49 -1.21 8.61
CA THR A 103 -7.56 -0.32 7.90
C THR A 103 -6.43 -1.12 7.26
N VAL A 104 -6.64 -1.55 6.02
CA VAL A 104 -5.76 -2.49 5.31
C VAL A 104 -4.58 -1.83 4.58
N GLY A 105 -4.63 -0.52 4.36
CA GLY A 105 -3.54 0.19 3.70
C GLY A 105 -3.46 1.66 4.08
N TYR A 106 -2.28 2.23 3.84
CA TYR A 106 -1.96 3.61 4.17
C TYR A 106 -1.72 4.41 2.90
N CYS A 107 -2.23 5.64 2.90
CA CYS A 107 -2.11 6.59 1.81
C CYS A 107 -1.36 7.83 2.31
N THR A 108 -0.95 8.73 1.41
CA THR A 108 -0.35 10.02 1.81
C THR A 108 -1.29 10.81 2.72
N ILE A 109 -2.59 10.76 2.41
CA ILE A 109 -3.68 11.30 3.23
C ILE A 109 -4.67 10.15 3.43
N GLY A 110 -5.07 9.89 4.69
CA GLY A 110 -6.03 8.85 5.02
C GLY A 110 -5.55 7.42 4.77
N GLY A 111 -6.46 6.56 4.35
CA GLY A 111 -6.14 5.15 4.14
C GLY A 111 -7.24 4.33 3.50
N ILE A 112 -6.89 3.06 3.26
CA ILE A 112 -7.78 2.09 2.64
C ILE A 112 -8.41 1.23 3.73
N LEU A 113 -9.74 1.18 3.73
CA LEU A 113 -10.55 0.36 4.60
C LEU A 113 -11.08 -0.87 3.86
N LEU A 114 -11.30 -1.95 4.60
CA LEU A 114 -11.97 -3.16 4.16
C LEU A 114 -13.21 -3.38 5.03
N GLY A 115 -14.39 -3.48 4.44
CA GLY A 115 -15.60 -3.79 5.19
C GLY A 115 -15.64 -5.24 5.69
N LEU A 116 -16.04 -5.41 6.95
CA LEU A 116 -15.98 -6.69 7.67
C LEU A 116 -17.32 -7.44 7.69
N LYS A 117 -18.44 -6.71 7.59
CA LYS A 117 -19.77 -7.21 7.93
C LYS A 117 -20.85 -6.70 6.97
N GLY A 118 -21.98 -7.40 6.98
CA GLY A 118 -23.20 -6.98 6.27
C GLY A 118 -22.98 -6.74 4.78
N GLU A 119 -23.61 -5.69 4.26
CA GLU A 119 -23.51 -5.27 2.85
C GLU A 119 -22.16 -4.66 2.47
N HIS A 120 -21.34 -4.31 3.46
CA HIS A 120 -20.00 -3.76 3.28
C HIS A 120 -18.92 -4.85 3.21
N LYS A 121 -19.26 -6.11 3.52
CA LYS A 121 -18.27 -7.20 3.60
C LYS A 121 -17.49 -7.35 2.31
N ASP A 122 -16.17 -7.52 2.45
CA ASP A 122 -15.16 -7.63 1.38
C ASP A 122 -14.90 -6.33 0.58
N LYS A 123 -15.82 -5.37 0.56
CA LYS A 123 -15.66 -4.11 -0.18
C LYS A 123 -14.53 -3.23 0.38
N THR A 124 -13.89 -2.48 -0.51
CA THR A 124 -12.84 -1.52 -0.12
C THR A 124 -13.35 -0.09 -0.15
N TYR A 125 -12.92 0.70 0.83
CA TYR A 125 -13.27 2.11 0.94
C TYR A 125 -12.02 2.96 1.11
N TYR A 126 -12.11 4.24 0.77
CA TYR A 126 -11.16 5.26 1.21
C TYR A 126 -11.79 6.04 2.36
N TYR A 127 -10.98 6.37 3.38
CA TYR A 127 -11.35 7.34 4.40
C TYR A 127 -10.41 8.52 4.36
N ASP A 128 -10.97 9.72 4.48
CA ASP A 128 -10.24 10.97 4.69
C ASP A 128 -10.28 11.31 6.19
N PRO A 129 -9.14 11.53 6.86
CA PRO A 129 -9.12 11.82 8.29
C PRO A 129 -9.80 13.16 8.63
N ASP A 130 -9.85 14.12 7.71
CA ASP A 130 -10.46 15.42 7.94
C ASP A 130 -12.00 15.36 7.83
N GLU A 131 -12.53 14.36 7.12
CA GLU A 131 -13.98 14.11 7.00
C GLU A 131 -14.48 12.98 7.90
N TYR A 132 -13.58 12.28 8.60
CA TYR A 132 -13.91 11.15 9.46
C TYR A 132 -14.72 11.58 10.71
N PRO A 133 -15.75 10.84 11.14
CA PRO A 133 -16.26 9.55 10.63
C PRO A 133 -17.36 9.67 9.57
N GLN A 134 -17.59 10.85 9.00
CA GLN A 134 -18.84 11.12 8.29
C GLN A 134 -18.88 10.56 6.86
N THR A 135 -17.72 10.22 6.26
CA THR A 135 -17.66 9.75 4.88
C THR A 135 -16.63 8.62 4.69
N HIS A 136 -17.11 7.45 4.30
CA HIS A 136 -16.30 6.44 3.61
C HIS A 136 -16.69 6.45 2.14
N ILE A 137 -15.70 6.56 1.25
CA ILE A 137 -15.94 6.51 -0.19
C ILE A 137 -15.75 5.07 -0.64
N GLU A 138 -16.81 4.41 -1.09
CA GLU A 138 -16.71 3.06 -1.68
C GLU A 138 -15.85 3.12 -2.95
N LEU A 139 -14.82 2.28 -3.01
CA LEU A 139 -13.91 2.20 -4.15
C LEU A 139 -14.26 1.00 -5.03
N THR A 140 -14.29 -0.20 -4.44
CA THR A 140 -14.43 -1.46 -5.18
C THR A 140 -15.10 -2.55 -4.36
N ASN A 141 -15.48 -3.64 -5.04
CA ASN A 141 -16.17 -4.77 -4.41
C ASN A 141 -15.24 -5.66 -3.58
N ASP A 142 -13.94 -5.65 -3.87
CA ASP A 142 -12.96 -6.43 -3.12
C ASP A 142 -11.52 -5.90 -3.27
N ILE A 143 -10.63 -6.44 -2.44
CA ILE A 143 -9.21 -6.04 -2.44
C ILE A 143 -8.48 -6.32 -3.76
N PHE A 144 -8.91 -7.32 -4.53
CA PHE A 144 -8.30 -7.63 -5.81
C PHE A 144 -8.67 -6.59 -6.86
N ASP A 145 -9.92 -6.12 -6.85
CA ASP A 145 -10.41 -5.01 -7.68
C ASP A 145 -9.68 -3.70 -7.36
N PHE A 146 -9.49 -3.42 -6.07
CA PHE A 146 -8.66 -2.29 -5.64
C PHE A 146 -7.24 -2.39 -6.19
N VAL A 147 -6.57 -3.54 -6.03
CA VAL A 147 -5.23 -3.72 -6.58
C VAL A 147 -5.21 -3.53 -8.09
N ARG A 148 -6.19 -4.06 -8.83
CA ARG A 148 -6.27 -3.91 -10.29
C ARG A 148 -6.32 -2.46 -10.77
N GLY A 149 -6.83 -1.54 -9.96
CA GLY A 149 -6.85 -0.11 -10.26
C GLY A 149 -5.61 0.69 -9.82
N LEU A 150 -4.63 0.05 -9.18
CA LEU A 150 -3.36 0.70 -8.82
C LEU A 150 -2.41 0.81 -10.02
N GLU A 151 -1.82 1.99 -10.18
CA GLU A 151 -0.84 2.30 -11.22
C GLU A 151 0.46 2.83 -10.61
N GLU A 152 1.60 2.36 -11.12
CA GLU A 152 2.92 2.94 -10.82
C GLU A 152 3.10 4.24 -11.59
N ILE A 153 3.28 5.34 -10.88
CA ILE A 153 3.55 6.66 -11.44
C ILE A 153 5.02 7.00 -11.24
N LEU A 154 5.69 7.44 -12.31
CA LEU A 154 7.04 7.96 -12.26
C LEU A 154 6.99 9.45 -11.89
N LEU A 155 7.75 9.85 -10.87
CA LEU A 155 7.93 11.26 -10.52
C LEU A 155 8.43 12.06 -11.74
N SER A 156 8.13 13.34 -11.83
CA SER A 156 8.74 14.20 -12.85
C SER A 156 10.18 14.58 -12.47
N GLU A 157 11.01 14.94 -13.44
CA GLU A 157 12.38 15.44 -13.14
C GLU A 157 12.38 16.69 -12.25
N ASN A 158 11.29 17.46 -12.24
CA ASN A 158 11.18 18.66 -11.41
C ASN A 158 11.02 18.31 -9.92
N GLU A 159 10.53 17.11 -9.62
CA GLU A 159 10.39 16.57 -8.26
C GLU A 159 11.68 15.89 -7.79
N LEU A 160 12.62 15.62 -8.71
CA LEU A 160 13.93 15.09 -8.37
C LEU A 160 14.90 16.23 -8.02
N PRO A 161 15.59 16.18 -6.86
CA PRO A 161 16.48 17.23 -6.39
C PRO A 161 17.73 17.35 -7.27
N LYS A 162 17.64 18.15 -8.34
CA LYS A 162 18.73 18.41 -9.30
C LYS A 162 19.27 17.16 -10.02
N ILE A 163 18.51 16.07 -10.05
CA ILE A 163 18.86 14.84 -10.76
C ILE A 163 18.05 14.76 -12.05
N LYS A 164 18.73 14.41 -13.15
CA LYS A 164 18.13 14.13 -14.46
C LYS A 164 18.00 12.63 -14.70
N PHE A 165 16.97 12.20 -15.40
CA PHE A 165 16.78 10.78 -15.71
C PHE A 165 17.92 10.20 -16.53
N SER A 166 18.53 11.01 -17.39
CA SER A 166 19.71 10.62 -18.17
C SER A 166 20.94 10.27 -17.30
N GLN A 167 20.96 10.69 -16.03
CA GLN A 167 22.02 10.33 -15.08
C GLN A 167 21.77 9.00 -14.38
N LEU A 168 20.56 8.46 -14.43
CA LEU A 168 20.20 7.23 -13.74
C LEU A 168 20.73 6.00 -14.49
N TYR A 169 21.31 5.07 -13.75
CA TYR A 169 21.73 3.76 -14.26
C TYR A 169 21.59 2.68 -13.19
N LYS A 170 21.46 1.41 -13.60
CA LYS A 170 21.48 0.26 -12.71
C LYS A 170 22.66 -0.64 -13.05
N THR A 171 23.28 -1.23 -12.03
CA THR A 171 24.23 -2.33 -12.23
C THR A 171 23.54 -3.66 -11.95
N TRP A 172 24.10 -4.75 -12.46
CA TRP A 172 23.53 -6.07 -12.24
C TRP A 172 23.50 -6.40 -10.74
N GLY A 173 22.33 -6.79 -10.24
CA GLY A 173 22.13 -7.16 -8.84
C GLY A 173 21.79 -6.00 -7.89
N THR A 174 21.73 -4.74 -8.37
CA THR A 174 21.27 -3.63 -7.52
C THR A 174 19.76 -3.44 -7.59
N HIS A 175 19.14 -3.19 -6.44
CA HIS A 175 17.70 -2.93 -6.35
C HIS A 175 17.36 -1.49 -6.76
N SER A 176 18.18 -0.53 -6.34
CA SER A 176 18.05 0.89 -6.59
C SER A 176 18.87 1.36 -7.79
N TRP A 177 18.44 2.46 -8.40
CA TRP A 177 19.19 3.20 -9.41
C TRP A 177 20.34 3.99 -8.76
N LEU A 178 21.45 4.10 -9.47
CA LEU A 178 22.60 4.93 -9.12
C LEU A 178 22.61 6.18 -10.01
N VAL A 179 23.24 7.24 -9.52
CA VAL A 179 23.34 8.53 -10.23
C VAL A 179 24.76 8.75 -10.72
N LYS A 180 24.93 9.02 -12.03
CA LYS A 180 26.21 9.45 -12.59
C LYS A 180 26.48 10.89 -12.19
N LYS A 181 27.64 11.14 -11.57
CA LYS A 181 28.15 12.50 -11.42
C LYS A 181 28.51 13.02 -12.80
N ILE A 182 27.99 14.20 -13.13
CA ILE A 182 28.46 14.96 -14.28
C ILE A 182 29.52 15.88 -13.71
N ASP A 183 30.78 15.60 -14.02
CA ASP A 183 31.87 16.53 -13.72
C ASP A 183 31.62 17.78 -14.58
N ASN A 184 31.36 18.91 -13.91
CA ASN A 184 31.29 20.23 -14.54
C ASN A 184 32.70 20.77 -14.79
#